data_AF-A0A662KSQ7-F1
#
_entry.id   AF-A0A662KSQ7-F1
#
_cell.length_a   1.000
_cell.length_b   1.000
_cell.length_c   1.000
_cell.angle_alpha   90.00
_cell.angle_beta   90.00
_cell.angle_gamma   90.00
#
_symmetry.space_group_name_H-M   'P 1'
#
loop_
_entity.id
_entity.type
_entity.pdbx_description
1 polymer ?
#
loop_
_entity_poly.entity_id
_entity_poly.type
_entity_poly.pdbx_seq_one_letter_code
_entity_poly.pdbx_strand_id
1 'polypeptide(L)' 'MVCWSGRLLYVDLSKGEIKKEEIKEDLYKKYLGGDGFGSYY' A
#
# COMPACT_ATOMS: atom_id res chain seq x y z
N MET A 1 -11.09 4.70 -8.70
CA MET A 1 -10.60 4.68 -7.30
C MET A 1 -11.12 5.92 -6.60
N VAL A 2 -12.05 5.77 -5.65
CA VAL A 2 -12.59 6.88 -4.87
C VAL A 2 -12.24 6.56 -3.41
N CYS A 3 -11.80 7.55 -2.63
CA CYS A 3 -11.39 7.43 -1.21
C CYS A 3 -9.99 6.87 -0.89
N TRP A 4 -9.32 6.11 -1.77
CA TRP A 4 -7.93 5.67 -1.57
C TRP A 4 -6.93 6.49 -2.41
N SER A 5 -5.75 6.77 -1.84
CA SER A 5 -4.68 7.50 -2.55
C SER A 5 -4.10 6.74 -3.75
N GLY A 6 -4.21 5.41 -3.74
CA GLY A 6 -3.65 4.59 -4.82
C GLY A 6 -2.24 4.09 -4.60
N ARG A 7 -1.53 4.64 -3.62
CA ARG A 7 -0.07 4.52 -3.53
C ARG A 7 0.38 4.11 -2.14
N LEU A 8 1.36 3.21 -2.09
CA LEU A 8 2.15 2.91 -0.89
C LEU A 8 3.51 3.58 -0.96
N LEU A 9 3.98 4.04 0.20
CA LEU A 9 5.36 4.43 0.40
C LEU A 9 6.12 3.22 0.94
N TYR A 10 7.13 2.76 0.21
CA TYR A 10 8.06 1.73 0.66
C TYR A 10 9.38 2.40 1.05
N VAL A 11 9.88 2.11 2.26
CA VAL A 11 11.12 2.65 2.79
C VAL A 11 12.01 1.51 3.27
N ASP A 12 13.17 1.34 2.65
CA ASP A 12 14.22 0.44 3.14
C ASP A 12 15.23 1.25 3.95
N LEU A 13 15.16 1.13 5.27
CA LEU A 13 16.04 1.86 6.19
C LEU A 13 17.49 1.35 6.18
N SER A 14 17.73 0.10 5.74
CA SER A 14 19.08 -0.45 5.66
C SER A 14 19.86 0.12 4.48
N LYS A 15 19.15 0.50 3.41
CA LYS A 15 19.73 1.05 2.18
C LYS A 15 19.48 2.55 2.01
N GLY A 16 18.59 3.13 2.80
CA GLY A 16 18.11 4.51 2.61
C GLY A 16 17.28 4.69 1.34
N GLU A 17 16.68 3.62 0.81
CA GLU A 17 15.88 3.67 -0.42
C GLU A 17 14.42 4.05 -0.13
N ILE A 18 13.85 4.89 -0.98
CA ILE A 18 12.44 5.31 -0.92
C ILE A 18 11.78 5.01 -2.28
N LYS A 19 10.69 4.25 -2.27
CA LYS A 19 9.92 3.89 -3.47
C LYS A 19 8.45 4.21 -3.28
N LYS A 20 7.78 4.56 -4.39
CA LYS A 20 6.33 4.72 -4.45
C LYS A 20 5.77 3.60 -5.30
N GLU A 21 4.87 2.81 -4.72
CA GLU A 21 4.26 1.67 -5.40
C GLU A 21 2.78 1.94 -5.63
N GLU A 22 2.29 1.62 -6.83
CA GLU A 22 0.85 1.62 -7.10
C GLU A 22 0.23 0.37 -6.49
N ILE A 23 -0.82 0.57 -5.70
CA ILE A 23 -1.59 -0.51 -5.14
C ILE A 23 -2.55 -1.02 -6.22
N LYS A 24 -2.56 -2.34 -6.43
CA LYS A 24 -3.49 -3.00 -7.34
C LYS A 24 -4.93 -2.92 -6.84
N GLU A 25 -5.88 -2.73 -7.76
CA GLU A 25 -7.28 -2.48 -7.40
C GLU A 25 -7.96 -3.65 -6.65
N ASP A 26 -7.53 -4.88 -6.94
CA ASP A 26 -8.00 -6.12 -6.31
C ASP A 26 -7.70 -6.18 -4.82
N LEU A 27 -6.57 -5.62 -4.37
CA LEU A 27 -6.22 -5.55 -2.95
C LEU A 27 -7.21 -4.70 -2.14
N TYR A 28 -7.63 -3.54 -2.66
CA TYR A 28 -8.64 -2.71 -1.99
C TYR A 28 -9.99 -3.39 -1.90
N LYS A 29 -10.39 -4.09 -2.96
CA LYS A 29 -11.68 -4.81 -2.97
C LYS A 29 -11.68 -5.96 -1.96
N LYS A 30 -10.53 -6.60 -1.76
CA LYS A 30 -10.40 -7.74 -0.85
C LYS A 30 -10.25 -7.33 0.62
N TYR A 31 -9.47 -6.28 0.90
CA TYR A 31 -9.05 -5.94 2.25
C TYR A 31 -9.48 -4.54 2.72
N LEU A 32 -10.17 -3.77 1.86
CA LEU A 32 -10.52 -2.37 2.07
C LEU A 32 -9.29 -1.48 2.31
N GLY A 33 -8.83 -1.38 3.56
CA GLY A 33 -7.79 -0.47 4.04
C GLY A 33 -7.49 -0.73 5.52
N GLY A 34 -6.70 0.15 6.14
CA GLY A 34 -6.39 0.07 7.59
C GLY A 34 -5.82 -1.30 7.99
N ASP A 35 -6.34 -1.87 9.08
CA ASP A 35 -5.89 -3.15 9.65
C ASP A 35 -6.00 -4.32 8.66
N GLY A 36 -7.04 -4.31 7.81
CA GLY A 36 -7.19 -5.33 6.76
C GLY A 36 -6.03 -5.29 5.78
N PHE A 37 -5.60 -4.10 5.39
CA PHE A 37 -4.46 -3.89 4.50
C PHE A 37 -3.12 -4.24 5.17
N GLY A 38 -2.95 -3.83 6.43
CA GLY A 38 -1.76 -4.10 7.22
C GLY A 38 -1.57 -5.58 7.56
N SER A 39 -2.63 -6.39 7.56
CA SER A 39 -2.52 -7.84 7.77
C SER A 39 -1.95 -8.62 6.57
N TYR A 40 -1.98 -8.04 5.37
CA TYR A 40 -1.53 -8.67 4.14
C TYR A 40 -0.06 -8.37 3.79
N TYR A 41 0.39 -7.15 4.11
CA TYR A 41 1.76 -6.65 3.85
C TYR A 41 2.69 -6.92 5.02
#